data_AF-A0A653MFX0-F1
#
_entry.id   AF-A0A653MFX0-F1
#
_cell.length_a   1.000
_cell.length_b   1.000
_cell.length_c   1.000
_cell.angle_alpha   90.00
_cell.angle_beta   90.00
_cell.angle_gamma   90.00
#
_symmetry.space_group_name_H-M   'P 1'
#
loop_
_entity.id
_entity.type
_entity.pdbx_description
1 polymer ?
#
loop_
_entity_poly.entity_id
_entity_poly.type
_entity_poly.pdbx_seq_one_letter_code
_entity_poly.pdbx_strand_id
1 'polypeptide(L)'
;MSVYSISSTPEPLHIVCPRARQPMAIVLSCAALSVLALAAFKLLNDPERFSWFKVWVLVLMATACVALIVRNLFVRDELLLYRDGAPEWALGEEDMLVLAAASVRSVRVGPEPGPYSADGKYAALGMGQGLIEIETTGGCYRFGAGLDVDACLVTARQIATYCGLHEAGPQWKAA
;
A
#
# COMPACT_ATOMS: atom_id res chain seq x y z
N MET A 1 -43.86 7.67 21.83
CA MET A 1 -43.73 7.13 20.46
C MET A 1 -42.56 7.85 19.81
N SER A 2 -41.35 7.31 19.96
CA SER A 2 -40.15 7.84 19.29
C SER A 2 -39.75 6.79 18.27
N VAL A 3 -39.72 7.22 17.01
CA VAL A 3 -39.42 6.39 15.85
C VAL A 3 -37.93 6.09 15.90
N TYR A 4 -37.59 4.84 16.24
CA TYR A 4 -36.26 4.31 16.00
C TYR A 4 -36.08 4.21 14.49
N SER A 5 -35.38 5.18 13.89
CA SER A 5 -34.80 5.01 12.56
C SER A 5 -33.69 3.97 12.67
N ILE A 6 -34.00 2.73 12.33
CA ILE A 6 -33.01 1.68 12.12
C ILE A 6 -32.17 2.13 10.91
N SER A 7 -31.00 2.69 11.18
CA SER A 7 -29.95 2.88 10.17
C SER A 7 -29.45 1.51 9.74
N SER A 8 -30.05 0.97 8.68
CA SER A 8 -29.79 -0.36 8.11
C SER A 8 -28.54 -0.40 7.24
N THR A 9 -27.44 0.21 7.66
CA THR A 9 -26.14 0.02 7.01
C THR A 9 -25.24 -0.72 8.00
N PRO A 10 -24.93 -2.01 7.77
CA PRO A 10 -23.92 -2.69 8.58
C PRO A 10 -22.61 -1.90 8.49
N GLU A 11 -22.00 -1.58 9.64
CA GLU A 11 -20.75 -0.83 9.68
C GLU A 11 -19.70 -1.52 8.80
N PRO A 12 -19.03 -0.79 7.88
CA PRO A 12 -18.03 -1.38 7.02
C PRO A 12 -16.83 -1.83 7.84
N LEU A 13 -16.27 -3.00 7.50
CA LEU A 13 -15.02 -3.43 8.10
C LEU A 13 -13.90 -2.55 7.55
N HIS A 14 -13.31 -1.74 8.43
CA HIS A 14 -12.20 -0.86 8.11
C HIS A 14 -10.90 -1.40 8.71
N ILE A 15 -9.94 -1.72 7.85
CA ILE A 15 -8.62 -2.20 8.24
C ILE A 15 -7.58 -1.19 7.75
N VAL A 16 -6.85 -0.60 8.69
CA VAL A 16 -5.74 0.32 8.41
C VAL A 16 -4.44 -0.39 8.73
N CYS A 17 -3.58 -0.57 7.74
CA CYS A 17 -2.27 -1.15 7.94
C CYS A 17 -1.29 -0.13 8.56
N PRO A 18 -0.35 -0.61 9.39
CA PRO A 18 0.78 0.21 9.79
C PRO A 18 1.59 0.59 8.56
N ARG A 19 2.29 1.72 8.65
CA ARG A 19 3.20 2.16 7.58
C ARG A 19 4.32 1.14 7.42
N ALA A 20 4.70 0.84 6.19
CA ALA A 20 5.80 -0.09 5.88
C ALA A 20 7.13 0.29 6.57
N ARG A 21 7.37 1.59 6.83
CA ARG A 21 8.53 2.13 7.55
C ARG A 21 9.83 1.38 7.23
N GLN A 22 10.30 1.45 5.99
CA GLN A 22 11.60 0.87 5.63
C GLN A 22 12.72 1.87 6.00
N PRO A 23 13.39 1.74 7.16
CA PRO A 23 14.35 2.76 7.61
C PRO A 23 15.55 2.87 6.67
N MET A 24 15.97 1.75 6.07
CA MET A 24 17.05 1.72 5.08
C MET A 24 16.71 2.56 3.85
N ALA A 25 15.50 2.44 3.30
CA ALA A 25 15.07 3.24 2.15
C ALA A 25 15.10 4.74 2.47
N ILE A 26 14.60 5.13 3.65
CA ILE A 26 14.60 6.52 4.10
C ILE A 26 16.03 7.05 4.24
N VAL A 27 16.92 6.31 4.92
CA VAL A 27 18.31 6.71 5.12
C VAL A 27 19.05 6.86 3.79
N LEU A 28 18.87 5.90 2.88
CA LEU A 28 19.47 5.94 1.54
C LEU A 28 18.96 7.14 0.72
N SER A 29 17.66 7.44 0.76
CA SER A 29 17.09 8.60 0.09
C SER A 29 17.62 9.93 0.67
N CYS A 30 17.75 10.04 2.00
CA CYS A 30 18.34 11.21 2.64
C CYS A 30 19.82 11.40 2.27
N ALA A 31 20.59 10.30 2.25
CA ALA A 31 21.99 10.33 1.81
C ALA A 31 22.10 10.76 0.34
N ALA A 32 21.26 10.21 -0.54
CA ALA A 32 21.20 10.59 -1.95
C ALA A 32 20.86 12.07 -2.13
N LEU A 33 19.87 12.60 -1.41
CA LEU A 33 19.53 14.02 -1.43
C LEU A 33 20.70 14.91 -0.98
N SER A 34 21.45 14.48 0.04
CA SER A 34 22.64 15.21 0.51
C SER A 34 23.72 15.29 -0.57
N VAL A 35 23.96 14.19 -1.28
CA VAL A 35 24.90 14.14 -2.42
C VAL A 35 24.40 14.99 -3.59
N LEU A 36 23.10 14.95 -3.91
CA LEU A 36 22.49 15.77 -4.95
C LEU A 36 22.58 17.26 -4.63
N ALA A 37 22.39 17.66 -3.37
CA ALA A 37 22.54 19.04 -2.92
C ALA A 37 23.99 19.54 -3.10
N LEU A 38 24.98 18.72 -2.75
CA LEU A 38 26.39 19.03 -2.99
C LEU A 38 26.71 19.16 -4.49
N ALA A 39 26.16 18.27 -5.32
CA ALA A 39 26.32 18.32 -6.77
C ALA A 39 25.67 19.58 -7.36
N ALA A 40 24.48 19.96 -6.90
CA ALA A 40 23.80 21.18 -7.29
C ALA A 40 24.61 22.42 -6.91
N PHE A 41 25.15 22.47 -5.69
CA PHE A 41 26.00 23.58 -5.24
C PHE A 41 27.25 23.72 -6.10
N LYS A 42 27.93 22.62 -6.43
CA LYS A 42 29.09 22.64 -7.34
C LYS A 42 28.72 23.09 -8.75
N LEU A 43 27.57 22.68 -9.26
CA LEU A 43 27.11 23.03 -10.61
C LEU A 43 26.74 24.51 -10.72
N LEU A 44 26.11 25.07 -9.70
CA LEU A 44 25.69 26.48 -9.68
C LEU A 44 26.85 27.46 -9.50
N ASN A 45 27.93 27.03 -8.85
CA ASN A 45 29.11 27.85 -8.61
C ASN A 45 30.16 27.78 -9.74
N ASP A 46 29.99 26.92 -10.74
CA ASP A 46 30.92 26.76 -11.86
C ASP A 46 30.22 27.08 -13.20
N PRO A 47 30.28 28.36 -13.66
CA PRO A 47 29.55 28.81 -14.84
C PRO A 47 30.00 28.13 -16.13
N GLU A 48 31.24 27.62 -16.21
CA GLU A 48 31.74 26.90 -17.39
C GLU A 48 31.15 25.49 -17.51
N ARG A 49 30.72 24.90 -16.38
CA ARG A 49 30.12 23.55 -16.33
C ARG A 49 28.59 23.57 -16.28
N PHE A 50 28.01 24.76 -16.18
CA PHE A 50 26.57 24.96 -16.06
C PHE A 50 25.84 24.43 -17.30
N SER A 51 24.80 23.63 -17.06
CA SER A 51 23.96 23.08 -18.11
C SER A 51 22.56 22.84 -17.56
N TRP A 52 21.56 23.42 -18.23
CA TRP A 52 20.15 23.24 -17.87
C TRP A 52 19.71 21.77 -17.86
N PHE A 53 20.28 20.94 -18.74
CA PHE A 53 20.03 19.50 -18.74
C PHE A 53 20.41 18.86 -17.39
N LYS A 54 21.60 19.19 -16.85
CA LYS A 54 22.05 18.66 -15.56
C LYS A 54 21.14 19.13 -14.42
N VAL A 55 20.66 20.37 -14.46
CA VAL A 55 19.70 20.91 -13.49
C VAL A 55 18.40 20.09 -13.52
N TRP A 56 17.85 19.83 -14.69
CA TRP A 56 16.63 19.01 -14.83
C TRP A 56 16.82 17.58 -14.31
N VAL A 57 17.98 16.95 -14.58
CA VAL A 57 18.30 15.63 -14.04
C VAL A 57 18.36 15.65 -12.52
N LEU A 58 19.02 16.66 -11.92
CA LEU A 58 19.09 16.82 -10.46
C LEU A 58 17.70 16.98 -9.84
N VAL A 59 16.85 17.82 -10.44
CA VAL A 59 15.46 18.01 -9.99
C VAL A 59 14.68 16.71 -10.06
N LEU A 60 14.76 15.98 -11.17
CA LEU A 60 14.05 14.71 -11.34
C LEU A 60 14.49 13.68 -10.30
N MET A 61 15.80 13.53 -10.07
CA MET A 61 16.33 12.61 -9.06
C MET A 61 15.95 13.02 -7.63
N ALA A 62 15.98 14.32 -7.32
CA ALA A 62 15.56 14.83 -6.02
C ALA A 62 14.07 14.57 -5.78
N THR A 63 13.21 14.84 -6.76
CA THR A 63 11.78 14.54 -6.70
C THR A 63 11.53 13.06 -6.48
N ALA A 64 12.24 12.17 -7.17
CA ALA A 64 12.12 10.72 -6.96
C ALA A 64 12.52 10.31 -5.52
N CYS A 65 13.60 10.87 -4.97
CA CYS A 65 14.02 10.60 -3.59
C CYS A 65 12.98 11.11 -2.58
N VAL A 66 12.44 12.31 -2.78
CA VAL A 66 11.38 12.86 -1.93
C VAL A 66 10.12 12.01 -2.01
N ALA A 67 9.72 11.57 -3.21
CA ALA A 67 8.58 10.68 -3.39
C ALA A 67 8.75 9.36 -2.63
N LEU A 68 9.96 8.76 -2.64
CA LEU A 68 10.26 7.57 -1.85
C LEU A 68 10.14 7.81 -0.35
N ILE A 69 10.68 8.94 0.15
CA ILE A 69 10.57 9.33 1.56
C ILE A 69 9.10 9.52 1.93
N VAL A 70 8.34 10.25 1.11
CA VAL A 70 6.93 10.53 1.36
C VAL A 70 6.11 9.24 1.37
N ARG A 71 6.33 8.34 0.39
CA ARG A 71 5.68 7.02 0.34
C ARG A 71 5.94 6.21 1.60
N ASN A 72 7.18 6.18 2.09
CA ASN A 72 7.57 5.41 3.27
C ASN A 72 7.08 6.02 4.59
N LEU A 73 6.90 7.34 4.65
CA LEU A 73 6.56 8.07 5.86
C LEU A 73 5.07 8.35 6.03
N PHE A 74 4.32 8.54 4.94
CA PHE A 74 2.95 9.04 5.01
C PHE A 74 1.93 8.01 4.51
N VAL A 75 2.21 7.31 3.42
CA VAL A 75 1.23 6.42 2.79
C VAL A 75 1.04 5.15 3.62
N ARG A 76 -0.21 4.73 3.74
CA ARG A 76 -0.67 3.53 4.41
C ARG A 76 -1.59 2.78 3.47
N ASP A 77 -1.65 1.47 3.64
CA ASP A 77 -2.66 0.68 2.95
C ASP A 77 -3.92 0.68 3.82
N GLU A 78 -5.04 1.07 3.23
CA GLU A 78 -6.35 1.10 3.88
C GLU A 78 -7.33 0.23 3.08
N LEU A 79 -8.09 -0.60 3.77
CA LEU A 79 -9.09 -1.50 3.19
C LEU A 79 -10.45 -1.25 3.84
N LEU A 80 -11.45 -0.93 3.03
CA LEU A 80 -12.86 -0.88 3.42
C LEU A 80 -13.66 -1.99 2.77
N LEU A 81 -14.37 -2.75 3.59
CA LEU A 81 -15.21 -3.86 3.16
C LEU A 81 -16.68 -3.59 3.51
N TYR A 82 -17.49 -3.41 2.47
CA TYR A 82 -18.93 -3.17 2.57
C TYR A 82 -19.73 -4.46 2.39
N ARG A 83 -20.71 -4.72 3.25
CA ARG A 83 -21.50 -5.96 3.19
C ARG A 83 -22.45 -6.02 1.99
N ASP A 84 -23.16 -4.92 1.73
CA ASP A 84 -24.28 -4.85 0.77
C ASP A 84 -23.94 -4.06 -0.51
N GLY A 85 -22.65 -3.93 -0.81
CA GLY A 85 -22.12 -3.17 -1.95
C GLY A 85 -21.43 -1.87 -1.54
N ALA A 86 -20.34 -1.54 -2.23
CA ALA A 86 -19.61 -0.30 -2.01
C ALA A 86 -20.40 0.87 -2.63
N PRO A 87 -20.60 1.98 -1.90
CA PRO A 87 -21.25 3.15 -2.47
C PRO A 87 -20.36 3.80 -3.53
N GLU A 88 -20.97 4.38 -4.58
CA GLU A 88 -20.23 4.93 -5.73
C GLU A 88 -19.21 6.02 -5.35
N TRP A 89 -19.48 6.79 -4.30
CA TRP A 89 -18.56 7.81 -3.78
C TRP A 89 -17.28 7.21 -3.18
N ALA A 90 -17.30 5.96 -2.71
CA ALA A 90 -16.15 5.30 -2.11
C ALA A 90 -15.26 4.62 -3.15
N LEU A 91 -15.76 4.34 -4.36
CA LEU A 91 -15.01 3.67 -5.43
C LEU A 91 -13.94 4.56 -6.10
N GLY A 92 -13.87 5.85 -5.74
CA GLY A 92 -12.97 6.83 -6.36
C GLY A 92 -11.79 7.28 -5.50
N GLU A 93 -11.65 6.78 -4.27
CA GLU A 93 -10.51 7.15 -3.42
C GLU A 93 -9.26 6.33 -3.80
N GLU A 94 -8.30 6.96 -4.46
CA GLU A 94 -7.07 6.31 -4.98
C GLU A 94 -6.21 5.67 -3.88
N ASP A 95 -6.30 6.18 -2.64
CA ASP A 95 -5.47 5.75 -1.51
C ASP A 95 -6.11 4.60 -0.70
N MET A 96 -7.31 4.15 -1.07
CA MET A 96 -8.10 3.19 -0.29
C MET A 96 -8.64 2.05 -1.15
N LEU A 97 -8.38 0.82 -0.73
CA LEU A 97 -8.95 -0.35 -1.39
C LEU A 97 -10.38 -0.56 -0.88
N VAL A 98 -11.37 -0.27 -1.72
CA VAL A 98 -12.79 -0.45 -1.37
C VAL A 98 -13.36 -1.69 -2.07
N LEU A 99 -13.84 -2.64 -1.28
CA LEU A 99 -14.38 -3.91 -1.77
C LEU A 99 -15.78 -4.19 -1.21
N ALA A 100 -16.61 -4.86 -1.99
CA ALA A 100 -17.85 -5.44 -1.50
C ALA A 100 -17.57 -6.87 -0.99
N ALA A 101 -18.03 -7.22 0.20
CA ALA A 101 -17.82 -8.54 0.80
C ALA A 101 -18.34 -9.66 -0.12
N ALA A 102 -19.48 -9.43 -0.78
CA ALA A 102 -20.07 -10.38 -1.75
C ALA A 102 -19.22 -10.59 -3.02
N SER A 103 -18.29 -9.69 -3.35
CA SER A 103 -17.41 -9.87 -4.50
C SER A 103 -16.16 -10.69 -4.16
N VAL A 104 -15.82 -10.85 -2.87
CA VAL A 104 -14.64 -11.58 -2.41
C VAL A 104 -14.87 -13.08 -2.53
N ARG A 105 -14.02 -13.75 -3.32
CA ARG A 105 -14.07 -15.20 -3.57
C ARG A 105 -13.06 -15.97 -2.73
N SER A 106 -11.87 -15.42 -2.56
CA SER A 106 -10.83 -16.04 -1.77
C SER A 106 -9.92 -15.01 -1.10
N VAL A 107 -9.38 -15.40 0.05
CA VAL A 107 -8.37 -14.64 0.78
C VAL A 107 -7.26 -15.59 1.16
N ARG A 108 -6.01 -15.20 0.93
CA ARG A 108 -4.84 -15.97 1.36
C ARG A 108 -3.68 -15.05 1.74
N VAL A 109 -2.75 -15.57 2.52
CA VAL A 109 -1.45 -14.92 2.72
C VAL A 109 -0.47 -15.52 1.71
N GLY A 110 -0.01 -14.69 0.78
CA GLY A 110 0.99 -15.04 -0.21
C GLY A 110 2.39 -15.16 0.39
N PRO A 111 3.33 -15.82 -0.32
CA PRO A 111 4.70 -15.94 0.15
C PRO A 111 5.41 -14.58 0.17
N GLU A 112 6.36 -14.43 1.08
CA GLU A 112 7.25 -13.28 1.05
C GLU A 112 8.01 -13.23 -0.29
N PRO A 113 8.08 -12.05 -0.94
CA PRO A 113 8.81 -11.93 -2.18
C PRO A 113 10.31 -12.15 -1.93
N GLY A 114 10.94 -12.99 -2.75
CA GLY A 114 12.37 -13.27 -2.63
C GLY A 114 13.22 -12.00 -2.82
N PRO A 115 14.39 -11.89 -2.16
CA PRO A 115 15.18 -10.65 -2.11
C PRO A 115 15.70 -10.16 -3.47
N TYR A 116 15.77 -11.04 -4.46
CA TYR A 116 16.24 -10.72 -5.81
C TYR A 116 15.12 -10.62 -6.86
N SER A 117 13.85 -10.83 -6.46
CA SER A 117 12.71 -10.63 -7.34
C SER A 117 12.42 -9.14 -7.53
N ALA A 118 11.66 -8.79 -8.57
CA ALA A 118 11.19 -7.42 -8.76
C ALA A 118 10.37 -6.95 -7.54
N ASP A 119 9.43 -7.78 -7.08
CA ASP A 119 8.62 -7.53 -5.89
C ASP A 119 9.47 -7.32 -4.64
N GLY A 120 10.55 -8.09 -4.46
CA GLY A 120 11.46 -7.96 -3.32
C GLY A 120 12.19 -6.62 -3.33
N LYS A 121 12.62 -6.15 -4.52
CA LYS A 121 13.22 -4.81 -4.67
C LYS A 121 12.22 -3.70 -4.37
N TYR A 122 10.98 -3.82 -4.84
CA TYR A 122 9.93 -2.85 -4.53
C TYR A 122 9.60 -2.83 -3.04
N ALA A 123 9.48 -4.01 -2.41
CA ALA A 123 9.27 -4.13 -0.98
C ALA A 123 10.41 -3.48 -0.16
N ALA A 124 11.66 -3.69 -0.56
CA ALA A 124 12.83 -3.07 0.08
C ALA A 124 12.83 -1.52 -0.03
N LEU A 125 12.21 -0.97 -1.08
CA LEU A 125 12.03 0.47 -1.25
C LEU A 125 10.76 1.01 -0.55
N GLY A 126 10.00 0.16 0.14
CA GLY A 126 8.72 0.53 0.76
C GLY A 126 7.57 0.71 -0.23
N MET A 127 7.70 0.11 -1.42
CA MET A 127 6.70 0.09 -2.50
C MET A 127 6.06 -1.30 -2.68
N GLY A 128 6.20 -2.18 -1.68
CA GLY A 128 5.53 -3.48 -1.68
C GLY A 128 4.02 -3.35 -1.52
N GLN A 129 3.26 -4.27 -2.10
CA GLN A 129 1.78 -4.28 -2.06
C GLN A 129 1.21 -5.12 -0.89
N GLY A 130 2.06 -5.59 0.02
CA GLY A 130 1.65 -6.49 1.11
C GLY A 130 1.56 -7.96 0.70
N LEU A 131 1.27 -8.82 1.69
CA LEU A 131 1.22 -10.27 1.54
C LEU A 131 -0.20 -10.83 1.44
N ILE A 132 -1.22 -10.06 1.82
CA ILE A 132 -2.61 -10.53 1.78
C ILE A 132 -3.11 -10.41 0.35
N GLU A 133 -3.48 -11.54 -0.24
CA GLU A 133 -4.06 -11.62 -1.56
C GLU A 133 -5.56 -11.84 -1.44
N ILE A 134 -6.34 -10.93 -2.02
CA ILE A 134 -7.80 -10.92 -2.03
C ILE A 134 -8.25 -11.12 -3.47
N GLU A 135 -8.81 -12.28 -3.75
CA GLU A 135 -9.41 -12.59 -5.04
C GLU A 135 -10.87 -12.18 -5.03
N THR A 136 -11.28 -11.41 -6.02
CA THR A 136 -12.64 -10.93 -6.20
C THR A 136 -13.19 -11.35 -7.56
N THR A 137 -14.48 -11.09 -7.82
CA THR A 137 -15.08 -11.26 -9.14
C THR A 137 -14.42 -10.40 -10.24
N GLY A 138 -13.82 -9.26 -9.88
CA GLY A 138 -13.22 -8.30 -10.82
C GLY A 138 -11.71 -8.40 -10.97
N GLY A 139 -11.02 -9.19 -10.15
CA GLY A 139 -9.57 -9.30 -10.17
C GLY A 139 -8.96 -9.75 -8.83
N CYS A 140 -7.62 -9.81 -8.80
CA CYS A 140 -6.85 -10.15 -7.61
C CYS A 140 -6.11 -8.90 -7.11
N TYR A 141 -6.25 -8.60 -5.82
CA TYR A 141 -5.65 -7.44 -5.17
C TYR A 141 -4.70 -7.88 -4.08
N ARG A 142 -3.61 -7.11 -3.90
CA ARG A 142 -2.68 -7.28 -2.79
C ARG A 142 -2.87 -6.16 -1.77
N PHE A 143 -2.84 -6.54 -0.50
CA PHE A 143 -3.05 -5.67 0.65
C PHE A 143 -2.11 -6.07 1.79
N GLY A 144 -1.90 -5.16 2.74
CA GLY A 144 -1.17 -5.46 3.96
C GLY A 144 0.27 -4.98 3.95
N ALA A 145 0.64 -3.97 3.16
CA ALA A 145 2.00 -3.46 3.21
C ALA A 145 2.32 -2.95 4.62
N GLY A 146 3.44 -3.42 5.18
CA GLY A 146 3.89 -3.06 6.53
C GLY A 146 3.38 -3.96 7.65
N LEU A 147 2.48 -4.89 7.38
CA LEU A 147 2.17 -5.98 8.31
C LEU A 147 3.30 -7.02 8.28
N ASP A 148 3.62 -7.59 9.44
CA ASP A 148 4.41 -8.83 9.51
C ASP A 148 3.54 -10.05 9.16
N VAL A 149 4.17 -11.22 9.06
CA VAL A 149 3.48 -12.45 8.64
C VAL A 149 2.35 -12.84 9.60
N ASP A 150 2.56 -12.70 10.91
CA ASP A 150 1.56 -13.05 11.92
C ASP A 150 0.36 -12.12 11.87
N ALA A 151 0.60 -10.81 11.75
CA ALA A 151 -0.45 -9.82 11.57
C ALA A 151 -1.20 -10.02 10.24
N CYS A 152 -0.50 -10.39 9.16
CA CYS A 152 -1.14 -10.77 7.90
C CYS A 152 -2.13 -11.92 8.07
N LEU A 153 -1.76 -12.97 8.83
CA LEU A 153 -2.64 -14.11 9.09
C LEU A 153 -3.87 -13.71 9.90
N VAL A 154 -3.70 -12.89 10.94
CA VAL A 154 -4.81 -12.37 11.76
C VAL A 154 -5.76 -11.53 10.91
N THR A 155 -5.22 -10.60 10.12
CA THR A 155 -6.00 -9.71 9.25
C THR A 155 -6.72 -10.50 8.15
N ALA A 156 -6.05 -11.46 7.51
CA ALA A 156 -6.67 -12.32 6.50
C ALA A 156 -7.84 -13.12 7.09
N ARG A 157 -7.70 -13.66 8.30
CA ARG A 157 -8.79 -14.35 9.02
C ARG A 157 -9.95 -13.41 9.35
N GLN A 158 -9.67 -12.16 9.76
CA GLN A 158 -10.71 -11.16 10.01
C GLN A 158 -11.52 -10.85 8.74
N ILE A 159 -10.83 -10.62 7.61
CA ILE A 159 -11.46 -10.41 6.29
C ILE A 159 -12.32 -11.61 5.92
N ALA A 160 -11.76 -12.82 6.03
CA ALA A 160 -12.46 -14.06 5.70
C ALA A 160 -13.73 -14.25 6.54
N THR A 161 -13.66 -13.97 7.84
CA THR A 161 -14.80 -14.06 8.77
C THR A 161 -15.90 -13.08 8.39
N TYR A 162 -15.53 -11.83 8.07
CA TYR A 162 -16.47 -10.80 7.65
C TYR A 162 -17.16 -11.13 6.32
N CYS A 163 -16.42 -11.71 5.38
CA CYS A 163 -16.95 -12.15 4.09
C CYS A 163 -17.67 -13.51 4.14
N GLY A 164 -17.68 -14.21 5.28
CA GLY A 164 -18.31 -15.53 5.41
C GLY A 164 -17.56 -16.66 4.68
N LEU A 165 -16.27 -16.49 4.41
CA LEU A 165 -15.44 -17.49 3.74
C LEU A 165 -15.08 -18.63 4.68
N HIS A 166 -14.94 -19.83 4.13
CA HIS A 166 -14.63 -21.05 4.86
C HIS A 166 -13.14 -21.38 4.72
N GLU A 167 -12.54 -21.89 5.79
CA GLU A 167 -11.13 -22.29 5.80
C GLU A 167 -10.93 -23.54 4.94
N ALA A 168 -10.08 -23.43 3.91
CA ALA A 168 -9.80 -24.46 2.92
C ALA A 168 -8.27 -24.66 2.77
N GLY A 169 -7.63 -25.10 3.85
CA GLY A 169 -6.17 -25.24 3.93
C GLY A 169 -5.51 -23.87 4.23
N PRO A 170 -4.45 -23.46 3.49
CA PRO A 170 -3.76 -22.18 3.74
C PRO A 170 -4.50 -20.95 3.18
N GLN A 171 -5.76 -21.11 2.77
CA GLN A 171 -6.59 -20.10 2.12
C GLN A 171 -8.02 -20.20 2.62
N TRP A 172 -8.75 -19.08 2.59
CA TRP A 172 -10.19 -19.04 2.83
C TRP A 172 -10.92 -18.83 1.52
N LYS A 173 -12.02 -19.56 1.30
CA LYS A 173 -12.79 -19.54 0.04
C LYS A 173 -14.29 -19.47 0.29
N ALA A 174 -15.02 -18.87 -0.66
CA ALA A 174 -16.47 -18.96 -0.70
C ALA A 174 -16.86 -20.43 -0.97
N ALA A 175 -17.93 -20.88 -0.31
CA ALA A 175 -18.47 -22.24 -0.47
C ALA A 175 -19.05 -22.47 -1.88
#